data_AF-A0A6N9QA29-F1
#
_entry.id   AF-A0A6N9QA29-F1
#
_cell.length_a   1.000
_cell.length_b   1.000
_cell.length_c   1.000
_cell.angle_alpha   90.00
_cell.angle_beta   90.00
_cell.angle_gamma   90.00
#
_symmetry.space_group_name_H-M   'P 1'
#
loop_
_entity.id
_entity.type
_entity.pdbx_description
1 polymer ?
#
loop_
_entity_poly.entity_id
_entity_poly.type
_entity_poly.pdbx_seq_one_letter_code
_entity_poly.pdbx_strand_id
1 'polypeptide(L)'
;MQFGITIPLERFFKLKKPPYGEALDDLFCWELHVVLLQGRPSLIGENCGTRFSFVLADIQLEDQDQLARLAVGEIRNSFLDMGISPGYTERYLKKAGAPEITKTHGRSQVAYLNKAVDLMMWNDIAADPHSARQPVLNDILNRTPTKCTGCLEPEPPVERLLERLEGLEQLDHLERLDRLAGL
;
A
#
# COMPACT_ATOMS: atom_id res chain seq x y z
N MET A 1 -5.81 4.48 9.19
CA MET A 1 -4.86 3.79 8.28
C MET A 1 -3.52 4.39 8.58
N GLN A 2 -2.44 3.61 8.62
CA GLN A 2 -1.12 4.16 8.90
C GLN A 2 -0.21 4.11 7.68
N PHE A 3 0.45 5.23 7.41
CA PHE A 3 1.49 5.36 6.40
C PHE A 3 2.83 5.57 7.07
N GLY A 4 3.59 4.49 7.18
CA GLY A 4 4.98 4.50 7.62
C GLY A 4 5.83 5.13 6.52
N ILE A 5 6.39 6.31 6.78
CA ILE A 5 7.25 6.98 5.80
C ILE A 5 8.72 6.67 6.07
N THR A 6 9.44 6.36 5.01
CA THR A 6 10.89 6.10 5.08
C THR A 6 11.68 7.42 5.21
N ILE A 7 12.91 7.34 5.73
CA ILE A 7 13.80 8.50 5.86
C ILE A 7 14.03 9.24 4.52
N PRO A 8 14.19 8.55 3.37
CA PRO A 8 14.30 9.26 2.08
C PRO A 8 13.06 10.08 1.73
N LEU A 9 11.86 9.57 2.02
CA LEU A 9 10.61 10.30 1.80
C LEU A 9 10.47 11.48 2.77
N GLU A 10 10.84 11.30 4.04
CA GLU A 10 10.93 12.39 5.03
C GLU A 10 11.82 13.53 4.52
N ARG A 11 13.00 13.19 3.98
CA ARG A 11 13.97 14.17 3.47
C ARG A 11 13.51 14.85 2.19
N PHE A 12 12.91 14.10 1.27
CA PHE A 12 12.36 14.64 0.03
C PHE A 12 11.35 15.76 0.31
N PHE A 13 10.38 15.47 1.18
CA PHE A 13 9.35 16.44 1.58
C PHE A 13 9.76 17.39 2.72
N LYS A 14 11.00 17.31 3.23
CA LYS A 14 11.47 18.09 4.39
C LYS A 14 10.52 18.00 5.61
N LEU A 15 9.96 16.80 5.83
CA LEU A 15 9.03 16.54 6.93
C LEU A 15 9.78 16.49 8.27
N LYS A 16 9.09 16.89 9.33
CA LYS A 16 9.53 16.56 10.69
C LYS A 16 9.42 15.04 10.88
N LYS A 17 10.30 14.50 11.71
CA LYS A 17 10.27 13.07 12.06
C LYS A 17 8.87 12.69 12.57
N PRO A 18 8.19 11.72 11.95
CA PRO A 18 6.85 11.33 12.36
C PRO A 18 6.88 10.59 13.71
N PRO A 19 5.74 10.51 14.41
CA PRO A 19 5.60 9.69 15.61
C PRO A 19 5.64 8.19 15.27
N TYR A 20 5.80 7.33 16.28
CA TYR A 20 5.49 5.91 16.12
C TYR A 20 3.98 5.75 15.95
N GLY A 21 3.55 4.84 15.08
CA GLY A 21 2.14 4.45 14.98
C GLY A 21 1.69 3.67 16.21
N GLU A 22 0.38 3.68 16.44
CA GLU A 22 -0.28 2.76 17.37
C GLU A 22 -0.38 1.35 16.78
N ALA A 23 -0.58 0.35 17.63
CA ALA A 23 -0.79 -1.02 17.16
C ALA A 23 -2.05 -1.11 16.31
N LEU A 24 -1.89 -1.53 15.06
CA LEU A 24 -2.95 -1.70 14.08
C LEU A 24 -2.73 -3.00 13.32
N ASP A 25 -3.81 -3.60 12.83
CA ASP A 25 -3.72 -4.75 11.90
C ASP A 25 -2.88 -4.35 10.68
N ASP A 26 -1.94 -5.22 10.30
CA ASP A 26 -0.97 -4.97 9.23
C ASP A 26 -1.61 -4.74 7.85
N LEU A 27 -2.85 -5.18 7.64
CA LEU A 27 -3.64 -4.92 6.44
C LEU A 27 -3.97 -3.42 6.28
N PHE A 28 -3.99 -2.65 7.37
CA PHE A 28 -4.24 -1.22 7.36
C PHE A 28 -2.98 -0.37 7.55
N CYS A 29 -1.81 -1.02 7.50
CA CYS A 29 -0.49 -0.38 7.56
C CYS A 29 0.17 -0.46 6.19
N TRP A 30 0.78 0.65 5.78
CA TRP A 30 1.49 0.78 4.50
C TRP A 30 2.85 1.43 4.74
N GLU A 31 3.86 1.02 3.99
CA GLU A 31 5.15 1.69 3.91
C GLU A 31 5.23 2.54 2.65
N LEU A 32 5.66 3.79 2.79
CA LEU A 32 5.82 4.73 1.68
C LEU A 32 7.29 5.13 1.50
N HIS A 33 7.73 5.10 0.24
CA HIS A 33 9.09 5.45 -0.16
C HIS A 33 9.10 6.31 -1.42
N VAL A 34 10.12 7.17 -1.54
CA VAL A 34 10.42 7.90 -2.77
C VAL A 34 11.63 7.28 -3.45
N VAL A 35 11.51 7.06 -4.75
CA VAL A 35 12.57 6.54 -5.61
C VAL A 35 12.54 7.26 -6.96
N LEU A 36 13.67 7.31 -7.67
CA LEU A 36 13.73 7.86 -9.02
C LEU A 36 13.38 6.77 -10.04
N LEU A 37 12.17 6.81 -10.59
CA LEU A 37 11.74 5.92 -11.68
C LEU A 37 11.93 6.66 -13.01
N GLN A 38 12.86 6.17 -13.84
CA GLN A 38 13.26 6.84 -15.10
C GLN A 38 13.57 8.34 -14.92
N GLY A 39 14.24 8.69 -13.81
CA GLY A 39 14.61 10.07 -13.48
C GLY A 39 13.50 10.92 -12.83
N ARG A 40 12.28 10.39 -12.69
CA ARG A 40 11.16 11.08 -12.05
C ARG A 40 11.03 10.67 -10.57
N PRO A 41 10.95 11.62 -9.62
CA PRO A 41 10.59 11.29 -8.24
C PRO A 41 9.25 10.57 -8.21
N SER A 42 9.22 9.37 -7.64
CA SER A 42 8.06 8.49 -7.68
C SER A 42 7.80 7.92 -6.30
N LEU A 43 6.55 7.95 -5.88
CA LEU A 43 6.06 7.33 -4.68
C LEU A 43 5.82 5.85 -4.96
N ILE A 44 6.39 4.98 -4.14
CA ILE A 44 5.97 3.58 -4.04
C ILE A 44 5.38 3.36 -2.65
N GLY A 45 4.24 2.69 -2.61
CA GLY A 45 3.62 2.24 -1.37
C GLY A 45 3.49 0.72 -1.36
N GLU A 46 3.80 0.08 -0.24
CA GLU A 46 3.64 -1.36 -0.04
C GLU A 46 2.83 -1.66 1.23
N ASN A 47 1.84 -2.53 1.14
CA ASN A 47 1.01 -2.95 2.26
C ASN A 47 1.76 -3.91 3.21
N CYS A 48 1.70 -3.65 4.51
CA CYS A 48 2.41 -4.40 5.55
C CYS A 48 1.85 -5.81 5.82
N GLY A 49 0.63 -6.13 5.39
CA GLY A 49 0.08 -7.49 5.52
C GLY A 49 0.27 -8.34 4.28
N THR A 50 0.13 -7.72 3.10
CA THR A 50 -0.08 -8.45 1.83
C THR A 50 1.06 -8.27 0.83
N ARG A 51 1.95 -7.28 1.06
CA ARG A 51 2.91 -6.74 0.08
C ARG A 51 2.27 -6.10 -1.15
N PHE A 52 0.94 -5.92 -1.16
CA PHE A 52 0.28 -5.27 -2.28
C PHE A 52 0.88 -3.87 -2.44
N SER A 53 1.27 -3.53 -3.65
CA SER A 53 2.07 -2.34 -3.94
C SER A 53 1.40 -1.44 -4.96
N PHE A 54 1.71 -0.15 -4.89
CA PHE A 54 1.36 0.81 -5.92
C PHE A 54 2.55 1.71 -6.23
N VAL A 55 2.58 2.27 -7.43
CA VAL A 55 3.54 3.28 -7.88
C VAL A 55 2.80 4.48 -8.44
N LEU A 56 3.15 5.66 -7.94
CA LEU A 56 2.70 6.95 -8.44
C LEU A 56 3.94 7.78 -8.81
N ALA A 57 4.18 7.93 -10.10
CA ALA A 57 5.30 8.68 -10.62
C ALA A 57 5.05 10.19 -10.61
N ASP A 58 6.14 10.94 -10.74
CA ASP A 58 6.14 12.40 -10.89
C ASP A 58 5.58 13.16 -9.68
N ILE A 59 5.84 12.66 -8.47
CA ILE A 59 5.51 13.40 -7.24
C ILE A 59 6.38 14.66 -7.12
N GLN A 60 5.75 15.78 -6.77
CA GLN A 60 6.42 17.07 -6.63
C GLN A 60 6.55 17.47 -5.17
N LEU A 61 7.37 18.47 -4.85
CA LEU A 61 7.52 18.94 -3.47
C LEU A 61 6.22 19.56 -2.92
N GLU A 62 5.42 20.15 -3.80
CA GLU A 62 4.13 20.76 -3.53
C GLU A 62 3.08 19.73 -3.08
N ASP A 63 3.30 18.44 -3.33
CA ASP A 63 2.40 17.35 -2.92
C ASP A 63 2.51 17.00 -1.43
N GLN A 64 3.40 17.65 -0.69
CA GLN A 64 3.69 17.34 0.72
C GLN A 64 2.43 17.28 1.59
N ASP A 65 1.54 18.27 1.49
CA ASP A 65 0.30 18.35 2.28
C ASP A 65 -0.79 17.40 1.77
N GLN A 66 -0.58 16.79 0.60
CA GLN A 66 -1.50 15.89 -0.07
C GLN A 66 -1.03 14.44 -0.05
N LEU A 67 0.18 14.15 0.43
CA LEU A 67 0.80 12.82 0.41
C LEU A 67 -0.17 11.70 0.82
N ALA A 68 -0.84 11.85 1.97
CA ALA A 68 -1.79 10.87 2.47
C ALA A 68 -3.01 10.70 1.55
N ARG A 69 -3.52 11.79 0.96
CA ARG A 69 -4.64 11.74 0.02
C ARG A 69 -4.23 11.08 -1.30
N LEU A 70 -3.05 11.39 -1.82
CA LEU A 70 -2.49 10.77 -3.02
C LEU A 70 -2.30 9.27 -2.83
N ALA A 71 -1.72 8.85 -1.71
CA ALA A 71 -1.54 7.44 -1.39
C ALA A 71 -2.88 6.70 -1.28
N VAL A 72 -3.88 7.25 -0.56
CA VAL A 72 -5.23 6.65 -0.49
C VAL A 72 -5.89 6.58 -1.86
N GLY A 73 -5.76 7.63 -2.68
CA GLY A 73 -6.26 7.65 -4.05
C GLY A 73 -5.64 6.54 -4.90
N GLU A 74 -4.32 6.35 -4.80
CA GLU A 74 -3.63 5.35 -5.60
C GLU A 74 -3.85 3.92 -5.10
N ILE A 75 -4.04 3.71 -3.80
CA ILE A 75 -4.52 2.41 -3.27
C ILE A 75 -5.88 2.07 -3.88
N ARG A 76 -6.84 3.01 -3.86
CA ARG A 76 -8.16 2.81 -4.47
C ARG A 76 -8.02 2.45 -5.95
N ASN A 77 -7.27 3.24 -6.70
CA ASN A 77 -7.09 3.05 -8.13
C ASN A 77 -6.43 1.71 -8.45
N SER A 78 -5.36 1.35 -7.73
CA SER A 78 -4.64 0.09 -7.93
C SER A 78 -5.49 -1.13 -7.58
N PHE A 79 -6.37 -1.03 -6.57
CA PHE A 79 -7.34 -2.09 -6.29
C PHE A 79 -8.28 -2.30 -7.48
N LEU A 80 -8.82 -1.21 -8.03
CA LEU A 80 -9.75 -1.27 -9.17
C LEU A 80 -9.05 -1.79 -10.44
N ASP A 81 -7.83 -1.36 -10.73
CA ASP A 81 -7.04 -1.85 -11.85
C ASP A 81 -6.80 -3.37 -11.77
N MET A 82 -6.61 -3.88 -10.54
CA MET A 82 -6.42 -5.31 -10.26
C MET A 82 -7.74 -6.11 -10.27
N GLY A 83 -8.87 -5.46 -10.60
CA GLY A 83 -10.18 -6.10 -10.67
C GLY A 83 -10.87 -6.30 -9.32
N ILE A 84 -10.37 -5.69 -8.24
CA ILE A 84 -11.04 -5.70 -6.94
C ILE A 84 -12.31 -4.85 -7.05
N SER A 85 -13.44 -5.40 -6.61
CA SER A 85 -14.73 -4.74 -6.78
C SER A 85 -14.77 -3.40 -6.02
N PRO A 86 -15.50 -2.37 -6.54
CA PRO A 86 -15.69 -1.12 -5.81
C PRO A 86 -16.25 -1.32 -4.40
N GLY A 87 -17.07 -2.35 -4.20
CA GLY A 87 -17.64 -2.70 -2.90
C GLY A 87 -16.58 -3.13 -1.88
N TYR A 88 -15.63 -3.99 -2.27
CA TYR A 88 -14.51 -4.35 -1.40
C TYR A 88 -13.58 -3.16 -1.15
N THR A 89 -13.28 -2.38 -2.20
CA THR A 89 -12.39 -1.22 -2.11
C THR A 89 -12.91 -0.16 -1.13
N GLU A 90 -14.17 0.27 -1.26
CA GLU A 90 -14.72 1.30 -0.35
C GLU A 90 -14.90 0.77 1.08
N ARG A 91 -15.21 -0.52 1.24
CA ARG A 91 -15.29 -1.14 2.57
C ARG A 91 -13.91 -1.17 3.24
N TYR A 92 -12.88 -1.59 2.51
CA TYR A 92 -11.51 -1.57 2.98
C TYR A 92 -11.13 -0.16 3.45
N LEU A 93 -11.31 0.86 2.60
CA LEU A 93 -10.97 2.24 2.93
C LEU A 93 -11.75 2.77 4.13
N LYS A 94 -13.04 2.43 4.22
CA LYS A 94 -13.87 2.80 5.38
C LYS A 94 -13.36 2.17 6.68
N LYS A 95 -13.02 0.88 6.67
CA LYS A 95 -12.47 0.17 7.83
C LYS A 95 -11.07 0.66 8.20
N ALA A 96 -10.25 0.94 7.19
CA ALA A 96 -8.91 1.47 7.39
C ALA A 96 -8.94 2.82 8.10
N GLY A 97 -9.99 3.63 7.90
CA GLY A 97 -10.17 4.91 8.59
C GLY A 97 -9.24 6.01 8.06
N ALA A 98 -9.24 7.17 8.74
CA ALA A 98 -8.45 8.33 8.32
C ALA A 98 -6.94 7.98 8.25
N PRO A 99 -6.20 8.50 7.25
CA PRO A 99 -4.78 8.22 7.12
C PRO A 99 -3.95 9.05 8.12
N GLU A 100 -2.97 8.39 8.73
CA GLU A 100 -2.03 8.98 9.67
C GLU A 100 -0.59 8.71 9.20
N ILE A 101 0.26 9.73 9.24
CA ILE A 101 1.69 9.59 8.91
C ILE A 101 2.45 9.13 10.15
N THR A 102 3.16 8.02 10.04
CA THR A 102 3.91 7.38 11.12
C THR A 102 5.34 7.09 10.69
N LYS A 103 6.19 6.67 11.62
CA LYS A 103 7.42 5.96 11.28
C LYS A 103 7.10 4.61 10.66
N THR A 104 8.04 4.09 9.87
CA THR A 104 7.95 2.73 9.33
C THR A 104 7.68 1.69 10.42
N HIS A 105 6.89 0.67 10.09
CA HIS A 105 6.37 -0.34 11.02
C HIS A 105 7.37 -1.46 11.31
N GLY A 106 8.67 -1.17 11.17
CA GLY A 106 9.77 -2.07 11.54
C GLY A 106 10.74 -2.36 10.40
N ARG A 107 11.89 -2.94 10.78
CA ARG A 107 12.99 -3.21 9.84
C ARG A 107 12.61 -4.22 8.76
N SER A 108 11.84 -5.25 9.11
CA SER A 108 11.36 -6.25 8.15
C SER A 108 10.46 -5.62 7.09
N GLN A 109 9.60 -4.67 7.49
CA GLN A 109 8.70 -3.96 6.57
C GLN A 109 9.47 -3.15 5.54
N VAL A 110 10.50 -2.43 5.99
CA VAL A 110 11.42 -1.71 5.09
C VAL A 110 12.20 -2.67 4.17
N ALA A 111 12.59 -3.85 4.66
CA ALA A 111 13.29 -4.82 3.84
C ALA A 111 12.42 -5.38 2.70
N TYR A 112 11.14 -5.61 2.96
CA TYR A 112 10.17 -6.00 1.91
C TYR A 112 9.90 -4.88 0.93
N LEU A 113 9.70 -3.65 1.41
CA LEU A 113 9.53 -2.47 0.55
C LEU A 113 10.73 -2.29 -0.39
N ASN A 114 11.96 -2.49 0.12
CA ASN A 114 13.16 -2.45 -0.72
C ASN A 114 13.14 -3.55 -1.81
N LYS A 115 12.51 -4.70 -1.57
CA LYS A 115 12.31 -5.73 -2.59
C LYS A 115 11.25 -5.36 -3.62
N ALA A 116 10.18 -4.68 -3.23
CA ALA A 116 9.26 -4.08 -4.18
C ALA A 116 9.96 -3.02 -5.05
N VAL A 117 10.81 -2.17 -4.45
CA VAL A 117 11.65 -1.22 -5.19
C VAL A 117 12.60 -1.93 -6.16
N ASP A 118 13.32 -2.97 -5.71
CA ASP A 118 14.18 -3.77 -6.58
C ASP A 118 13.38 -4.30 -7.77
N LEU A 119 12.24 -4.97 -7.53
CA LEU A 119 11.40 -5.53 -8.59
C LEU A 119 10.87 -4.46 -9.55
N MET A 120 10.45 -3.31 -9.03
CA MET A 120 10.02 -2.16 -9.83
C MET A 120 11.14 -1.69 -10.76
N MET A 121 12.36 -1.52 -10.24
CA MET A 121 13.51 -1.05 -11.01
C MET A 121 13.96 -2.06 -12.06
N TRP A 122 13.83 -3.36 -11.78
CA TRP A 122 14.11 -4.41 -12.77
C TRP A 122 13.11 -4.43 -13.94
N ASN A 123 11.95 -3.80 -13.78
CA ASN A 123 10.89 -3.72 -14.77
C ASN A 123 10.60 -2.25 -15.17
N ASP A 124 11.56 -1.35 -14.99
CA ASP A 124 11.35 0.09 -15.22
C ASP A 124 11.01 0.43 -16.68
N ILE A 125 11.33 -0.45 -17.63
CA ILE A 125 10.91 -0.34 -19.04
C ILE A 125 9.38 -0.36 -19.21
N ALA A 126 8.65 -0.95 -18.24
CA ALA A 126 7.19 -0.98 -18.25
C ALA A 126 6.55 0.31 -17.70
N ALA A 127 7.36 1.26 -17.22
CA ALA A 127 6.85 2.55 -16.76
C ALA A 127 6.35 3.38 -17.94
N ASP A 128 5.16 3.95 -17.78
CA ASP A 128 4.59 4.93 -18.71
C ASP A 128 5.23 6.32 -18.44
N PRO A 129 6.00 6.87 -19.40
CA PRO A 129 6.66 8.16 -19.24
C PRO A 129 5.67 9.34 -19.30
N HIS A 130 4.44 9.12 -19.78
CA HIS A 130 3.43 10.17 -19.99
C HIS A 130 2.31 10.16 -18.96
N SER A 131 2.34 9.23 -18.00
CA SER A 131 1.37 9.13 -16.91
C SER A 131 2.05 9.17 -15.55
N ALA A 132 1.38 9.78 -14.58
CA ALA A 132 1.74 9.66 -13.16
C ALA A 132 1.39 8.26 -12.65
N ARG A 133 0.19 7.76 -12.94
CA ARG A 133 -0.23 6.40 -12.57
C ARG A 133 0.49 5.35 -13.41
N GLN A 134 0.87 4.24 -12.77
CA GLN A 134 1.68 3.18 -13.37
C GLN A 134 0.99 1.81 -13.32
N PRO A 135 -0.21 1.63 -13.92
CA PRO A 135 -1.00 0.40 -13.77
C PRO A 135 -0.30 -0.88 -14.25
N VAL A 136 0.49 -0.81 -15.33
CA VAL A 136 1.26 -1.98 -15.83
C VAL A 136 2.34 -2.39 -14.83
N LEU A 137 3.04 -1.42 -14.24
CA LEU A 137 4.05 -1.68 -13.24
C LEU A 137 3.42 -2.19 -11.93
N ASN A 138 2.27 -1.65 -11.55
CA ASN A 138 1.47 -2.14 -10.43
C ASN A 138 1.03 -3.60 -10.66
N ASP A 139 0.60 -3.97 -11.87
CA ASP A 139 0.24 -5.36 -12.20
C ASP A 139 1.45 -6.30 -12.02
N ILE A 140 2.63 -5.92 -12.53
CA ILE A 140 3.87 -6.69 -12.34
C ILE A 140 4.19 -6.87 -10.85
N LEU A 141 4.16 -5.79 -10.07
CA LEU A 141 4.45 -5.83 -8.63
C LEU A 141 3.47 -6.74 -7.87
N ASN A 142 2.19 -6.69 -8.24
CA ASN A 142 1.12 -7.38 -7.51
C ASN A 142 0.85 -8.81 -7.98
N ARG A 143 1.37 -9.21 -9.15
CA ARG A 143 1.30 -10.59 -9.67
C ARG A 143 2.59 -11.37 -9.52
N THR A 144 3.73 -10.72 -9.29
CA THR A 144 4.99 -11.42 -9.04
C THR A 144 4.96 -12.03 -7.63
N PRO A 145 5.16 -13.35 -7.48
CA PRO A 145 5.17 -13.98 -6.17
C PRO A 145 6.26 -13.42 -5.26
N THR A 146 5.88 -13.04 -4.04
CA THR A 146 6.80 -12.48 -3.03
C THR A 146 6.64 -13.18 -1.69
N LYS A 147 7.72 -13.21 -0.90
CA LYS A 147 7.64 -13.66 0.50
C LYS A 147 6.95 -12.58 1.35
N CYS A 148 6.17 -13.01 2.34
CA CYS A 148 5.68 -12.16 3.43
C CYS A 148 5.94 -12.86 4.76
N THR A 149 5.80 -12.13 5.85
CA THR A 149 5.98 -12.70 7.20
C THR A 149 4.91 -13.75 7.45
N GLY A 150 5.32 -14.96 7.86
CA GLY A 150 4.40 -16.05 8.15
C GLY A 150 3.97 -16.90 6.94
N CYS A 151 4.30 -16.50 5.71
CA CYS A 151 4.04 -17.31 4.52
C CYS A 151 5.12 -18.39 4.34
N LEU A 152 4.71 -19.64 4.09
CA LEU A 152 5.62 -20.75 3.80
C LEU A 152 6.23 -20.62 2.40
N GLU A 153 5.41 -20.26 1.41
CA GLU A 153 5.81 -20.12 0.01
C GLU A 153 5.58 -18.69 -0.50
N PRO A 154 6.32 -18.24 -1.53
CA PRO A 154 6.03 -16.98 -2.21
C PRO A 154 4.67 -17.04 -2.91
N GLU A 155 3.89 -15.97 -2.78
CA GLU A 155 2.55 -15.84 -3.36
C GLU A 155 2.38 -14.44 -3.96
N PRO A 156 1.60 -14.28 -5.05
CA PRO A 156 1.23 -12.97 -5.56
C PRO A 156 0.59 -12.08 -4.48
N PRO A 157 1.05 -10.83 -4.30
CA PRO A 157 0.44 -9.89 -3.36
C PRO A 157 -1.07 -9.69 -3.54
N VAL A 158 -1.58 -9.74 -4.78
CA VAL A 158 -3.02 -9.62 -5.04
C VAL A 158 -3.83 -10.79 -4.48
N GLU A 159 -3.29 -12.01 -4.50
CA GLU A 159 -3.98 -13.19 -3.98
C GLU A 159 -4.10 -13.10 -2.45
N ARG A 160 -3.00 -12.75 -1.77
CA ARG A 160 -3.02 -12.45 -0.32
C ARG A 160 -3.98 -11.33 0.04
N LEU A 161 -4.03 -10.27 -0.77
CA LEU A 161 -4.95 -9.16 -0.52
C LEU A 161 -6.41 -9.64 -0.62
N LEU A 162 -6.75 -10.40 -1.65
CA LEU A 162 -8.10 -10.94 -1.83
C LEU A 162 -8.51 -11.81 -0.64
N GLU A 163 -7.65 -12.74 -0.21
CA GLU A 163 -7.91 -13.58 0.96
C GLU A 163 -8.17 -12.73 2.22
N ARG A 164 -7.35 -11.70 2.45
CA ARG A 164 -7.52 -10.80 3.59
C ARG A 164 -8.81 -9.97 3.50
N LEU A 165 -9.22 -9.54 2.31
CA LEU A 165 -10.46 -8.80 2.09
C LEU A 165 -11.70 -9.68 2.29
N GLU A 166 -11.67 -10.94 1.85
CA GLU A 166 -12.73 -11.93 2.11
C GLU A 166 -12.87 -12.23 3.61
N GLY A 167 -11.75 -12.37 4.32
CA GLY A 167 -11.74 -12.53 5.77
C GLY A 167 -12.40 -11.37 6.51
N LEU A 168 -12.21 -10.12 6.04
CA LEU A 168 -12.90 -8.95 6.59
C LEU A 168 -14.42 -9.00 6.42
N GLU A 169 -14.91 -9.57 5.32
CA GLU A 169 -16.35 -9.69 5.06
C GLU A 169 -17.02 -10.75 5.95
N GLN A 170 -16.34 -11.88 6.15
CA GLN A 170 -16.84 -12.94 7.03
C GLN A 170 -16.96 -12.44 8.48
N LEU A 171 -15.96 -11.69 8.97
CA LEU A 171 -16.01 -11.06 10.28
C LEU A 171 -17.17 -10.05 10.40
N ASP A 172 -17.37 -9.20 9.39
CA ASP A 172 -18.49 -8.25 9.36
C ASP A 172 -19.85 -8.97 9.42
N HIS A 173 -19.99 -10.11 8.73
CA HIS A 173 -21.21 -10.89 8.72
C HIS A 173 -21.49 -11.50 10.10
N LEU A 174 -20.48 -12.10 10.73
CA LEU A 174 -20.60 -12.67 12.08
C LEU A 174 -20.99 -11.61 13.11
N GLU A 175 -20.30 -10.45 13.11
CA GLU A 175 -20.63 -9.36 14.04
C GLU A 175 -22.05 -8.80 13.85
N ARG A 176 -22.60 -8.86 12.63
CA ARG A 176 -23.99 -8.46 12.36
C ARG A 176 -24.97 -9.48 12.92
N LEU A 177 -24.69 -10.78 12.75
CA LEU A 177 -25.52 -11.84 13.30
C LEU A 177 -25.54 -11.79 14.83
N ASP A 178 -24.39 -11.60 15.48
CA ASP A 178 -24.31 -11.50 16.95
C ASP A 178 -25.10 -10.29 17.48
N ARG A 179 -25.07 -9.16 16.78
CA ARG A 179 -25.89 -7.98 17.12
C ARG A 179 -27.39 -8.22 16.96
N LEU A 180 -27.80 -9.03 15.98
CA LEU A 180 -29.20 -9.37 15.74
C LEU A 180 -29.72 -10.46 16.68
N ALA A 181 -28.86 -11.37 17.14
CA ALA A 181 -29.18 -12.43 18.08
C ALA A 181 -29.16 -12.00 19.55
N GLY A 182 -28.57 -10.84 19.86
CA GLY A 182 -28.55 -10.20 21.18
C GLY A 182 -29.70 -9.21 21.45
N LEU A 183 -30.72 -9.18 20.59
CA LEU A 183 -32.00 -8.46 20.76
C LEU A 183 -33.13 -9.47 20.99
#